data_AF-A0A1G2PJ46-F1
#
_entry.id   AF-A0A1G2PJ46-F1
#
_cell.length_a   1.000
_cell.length_b   1.000
_cell.length_c   1.000
_cell.angle_alpha   90.00
_cell.angle_beta   90.00
_cell.angle_gamma   90.00
#
_symmetry.space_group_name_H-M   'P 1'
#
loop_
_entity.id
_entity.type
_entity.pdbx_description
1 polymer ?
#
loop_
_entity_poly.entity_id
_entity_poly.type
_entity_poly.pdbx_seq_one_letter_code
_entity_poly.pdbx_strand_id
1 'polypeptide(L)'
;MSNGIKIGLLVLGAVLLFILVGGFSCYSWVNGLRNDGITKERALSAQYLDNQNHLSAFISGFHEQVGLAEAQSDKVNTILEDAVKGRYEGQGGGYTVDSPFFNAIFEAYPEASLEQLLENWGKIQDYVVAQREGYRNVQSKLLDMIREYDTWRETGLVKSAMVRKLGFPSSRLEARIGDTVVTGEAAREKMLQIVLTKAAKDAYESGEMEPLQVPQR
;
A
#
# COMPACT_ATOMS: atom_id res chain seq x y z
N MET A 1 -35.10 25.62 55.82
CA MET A 1 -34.20 24.53 55.38
C MET A 1 -32.91 24.61 56.20
N SER A 2 -32.56 23.56 56.95
CA SER A 2 -31.36 23.58 57.80
C SER A 2 -30.08 23.68 56.97
N ASN A 3 -29.03 24.27 57.54
CA ASN A 3 -27.74 24.43 56.84
C ASN A 3 -27.15 23.09 56.38
N GLY A 4 -27.42 21.99 57.10
CA GLY A 4 -27.02 20.64 56.69
C GLY A 4 -27.66 20.16 55.39
N ILE A 5 -28.94 20.48 55.15
CA ILE A 5 -29.64 20.12 53.90
C ILE A 5 -29.07 20.93 52.72
N LYS A 6 -28.73 22.21 52.92
CA LYS A 6 -28.10 23.06 51.90
C LYS A 6 -26.72 22.54 51.49
N ILE A 7 -25.89 22.16 52.46
CA ILE A 7 -24.55 21.61 52.21
C ILE A 7 -24.65 20.25 51.51
N GLY A 8 -25.57 19.38 51.94
CA GLY A 8 -25.80 18.08 51.30
C GLY A 8 -26.21 18.20 49.83
N LEU A 9 -27.09 19.15 49.49
CA LEU A 9 -27.50 19.40 48.10
C LEU A 9 -26.36 19.97 47.24
N LEU A 10 -25.51 20.84 47.80
CA LEU A 10 -24.35 21.37 47.09
C LEU A 10 -23.32 20.27 46.77
N VAL A 11 -23.03 19.40 47.73
CA VAL A 11 -22.10 18.27 47.52
C VAL A 11 -22.67 17.29 46.49
N LEU A 12 -23.97 16.94 46.60
CA LEU A 12 -24.63 16.08 45.62
C LEU A 12 -24.59 16.69 44.21
N GLY A 13 -24.89 17.98 44.10
CA GLY A 13 -24.84 18.73 42.83
C GLY A 13 -23.42 18.75 42.23
N ALA A 14 -22.39 18.96 43.04
CA ALA A 14 -21.00 18.95 42.60
C ALA A 14 -20.55 17.55 42.12
N VAL A 15 -20.94 16.48 42.82
CA VAL A 15 -20.64 15.10 42.41
C VAL A 15 -21.35 14.74 41.10
N LEU A 16 -22.62 15.09 40.96
CA LEU A 16 -23.37 14.86 39.73
C LEU A 16 -22.78 15.64 38.55
N LEU A 17 -22.39 16.89 38.77
CA LEU A 17 -21.71 17.70 37.75
C LEU A 17 -20.37 17.08 37.35
N PHE A 18 -19.58 16.60 38.31
CA PHE A 18 -18.30 15.95 38.03
C PHE A 18 -18.48 14.66 37.22
N ILE A 19 -19.47 13.82 37.56
CA ILE A 19 -19.80 12.62 36.81
C ILE A 19 -20.27 12.96 35.39
N LEU A 20 -21.13 13.97 35.23
CA LEU A 20 -21.60 14.41 33.92
C LEU A 20 -20.47 14.94 33.05
N VAL A 21 -19.62 15.83 33.58
CA VAL A 21 -18.49 16.40 32.85
C VAL A 21 -17.45 15.33 32.54
N GLY A 22 -17.14 14.45 33.49
CA GLY A 22 -16.21 13.33 33.30
C GLY A 22 -16.74 12.33 32.28
N GLY A 23 -18.01 11.95 32.36
CA GLY A 23 -18.68 11.06 31.42
C GLY A 23 -18.72 11.63 30.01
N PHE A 24 -19.06 12.90 29.85
CA PHE A 24 -19.07 13.58 28.55
C PHE A 24 -17.66 13.69 27.96
N SER A 25 -16.66 14.03 28.78
CA SER A 25 -15.25 14.08 28.37
C SER A 25 -14.76 12.72 27.87
N CYS A 26 -15.04 11.65 28.62
CA CYS A 26 -14.71 10.28 28.22
C CYS A 26 -15.43 9.88 26.93
N TYR A 27 -16.73 10.14 26.82
CA TYR A 27 -17.50 9.82 25.61
C TYR A 27 -16.96 10.54 24.37
N SER A 28 -16.67 11.84 24.50
CA SER A 28 -16.08 12.65 23.43
C SER A 28 -14.72 12.10 22.99
N TRP A 29 -13.85 11.77 23.94
CA TRP A 29 -12.54 11.18 23.66
C TRP A 29 -12.64 9.82 22.95
N VAL A 30 -13.53 8.93 23.41
CA VAL A 30 -13.73 7.61 22.79
C VAL A 30 -14.28 7.73 21.37
N ASN A 31 -15.24 8.63 21.15
CA ASN A 31 -15.74 8.90 19.80
C ASN A 31 -14.66 9.48 18.90
N GLY A 32 -13.80 10.36 19.42
CA GLY A 32 -12.62 10.87 18.71
C GLY A 32 -11.72 9.73 18.23
N LEU A 33 -11.34 8.81 19.12
CA LEU A 33 -10.55 7.63 18.75
C LEU A 33 -11.23 6.78 17.67
N ARG A 34 -12.54 6.54 17.80
CA ARG A 34 -13.27 5.76 16.80
C ARG A 34 -13.28 6.44 15.43
N ASN A 35 -13.50 7.75 15.39
CA ASN A 35 -13.53 8.50 14.14
C ASN A 35 -12.15 8.57 13.48
N ASP A 36 -11.10 8.78 14.27
CA ASP A 36 -9.72 8.78 13.81
C ASP A 36 -9.35 7.42 13.20
N GLY A 37 -9.66 6.33 13.90
CA GLY A 37 -9.41 4.97 13.42
C GLY A 37 -10.12 4.68 12.10
N ILE A 38 -11.41 5.02 11.98
CA ILE A 38 -12.18 4.84 10.74
C ILE A 38 -11.58 5.67 9.60
N THR A 39 -11.14 6.89 9.88
CA THR A 39 -10.54 7.78 8.88
C THR A 39 -9.25 7.19 8.34
N LYS A 40 -8.38 6.68 9.23
CA LYS A 40 -7.12 6.02 8.85
C LYS A 40 -7.36 4.74 8.05
N GLU A 41 -8.30 3.89 8.46
CA GLU A 41 -8.64 2.66 7.72
C GLU A 41 -9.19 2.91 6.32
N ARG A 42 -10.05 3.94 6.19
CA ARG A 42 -10.54 4.37 4.87
C ARG A 42 -9.42 4.91 4.00
N ALA A 43 -8.52 5.72 4.57
CA ALA A 43 -7.38 6.25 3.86
C ALA A 43 -6.44 5.13 3.38
N LEU A 44 -6.17 4.13 4.23
CA LEU A 44 -5.39 2.94 3.88
C LEU A 44 -6.03 2.13 2.75
N SER A 45 -7.33 1.85 2.86
CA SER A 45 -8.07 1.09 1.84
C SER A 45 -8.09 1.86 0.51
N ALA A 46 -8.28 3.18 0.54
CA ALA A 46 -8.22 4.03 -0.64
C ALA A 46 -6.82 4.06 -1.26
N GLN A 47 -5.77 4.20 -0.45
CA GLN A 47 -4.40 4.16 -0.95
C GLN A 47 -4.07 2.80 -1.57
N TYR A 48 -4.51 1.70 -0.96
CA TYR A 48 -4.30 0.37 -1.54
C TYR A 48 -5.00 0.17 -2.90
N LEU A 49 -6.19 0.76 -3.08
CA LEU A 49 -6.87 0.80 -4.38
C LEU A 49 -6.14 1.70 -5.38
N ASP A 50 -5.64 2.86 -4.94
CA ASP A 50 -4.84 3.76 -5.75
C ASP A 50 -3.56 3.09 -6.26
N ASN A 51 -2.88 2.30 -5.43
CA ASN A 51 -1.73 1.48 -5.84
C ASN A 51 -2.10 0.50 -6.98
N GLN A 52 -3.29 -0.09 -6.94
CA GLN A 52 -3.77 -0.99 -8.01
C GLN A 52 -4.16 -0.22 -9.27
N ASN A 53 -4.79 0.93 -9.13
CA ASN A 53 -5.11 1.81 -10.25
C ASN A 53 -3.85 2.28 -10.98
N HIS A 54 -2.77 2.60 -10.24
CA HIS A 54 -1.48 2.95 -10.83
C HIS A 54 -0.90 1.79 -11.67
N LEU A 55 -1.03 0.55 -11.18
CA LEU A 55 -0.56 -0.62 -11.92
C LEU A 55 -1.40 -0.84 -13.20
N SER A 56 -2.72 -0.69 -13.11
CA SER A 56 -3.61 -0.77 -14.27
C SER A 56 -3.30 0.33 -15.30
N ALA A 57 -3.10 1.57 -14.86
CA ALA A 57 -2.78 2.70 -15.74
C ALA A 57 -1.42 2.51 -16.42
N PHE A 58 -0.45 1.92 -15.71
CA PHE A 58 0.83 1.54 -16.28
C PHE A 58 0.69 0.53 -17.43
N ILE A 59 -0.09 -0.53 -17.23
CA ILE A 59 -0.30 -1.55 -18.27
C ILE A 59 -0.98 -0.93 -19.50
N SER A 60 -2.05 -0.15 -19.30
CA SER A 60 -2.75 0.52 -20.40
C SER A 60 -1.85 1.49 -21.16
N GLY A 61 -1.11 2.34 -20.45
CA GLY A 61 -0.20 3.31 -21.07
C GLY A 61 0.97 2.64 -21.79
N PHE A 62 1.45 1.48 -21.32
CA PHE A 62 2.43 0.68 -22.07
C PHE A 62 1.86 0.29 -23.44
N HIS A 63 0.68 -0.34 -23.50
CA HIS A 63 0.06 -0.76 -24.75
C HIS A 63 -0.16 0.42 -25.73
N GLU A 64 -0.51 1.60 -25.21
CA GLU A 64 -0.60 2.83 -26.00
C GLU A 64 0.75 3.26 -26.59
N GLN A 65 1.85 3.19 -25.82
CA GLN A 65 3.19 3.57 -26.30
C GLN A 65 3.72 2.63 -27.38
N VAL A 66 3.39 1.33 -27.29
CA VAL A 66 3.79 0.36 -28.33
C VAL A 66 2.84 0.40 -29.54
N GLY A 67 1.70 1.08 -29.45
CA GLY A 67 0.70 1.12 -30.53
C GLY A 67 0.02 -0.23 -30.79
N LEU A 68 0.08 -1.16 -29.82
CA LEU A 68 -0.37 -2.54 -29.98
C LEU A 68 -1.75 -2.69 -29.34
N ALA A 69 -2.79 -2.54 -30.16
CA ALA A 69 -4.19 -2.67 -29.72
C ALA A 69 -4.63 -4.12 -29.44
N GLU A 70 -3.94 -5.12 -30.01
CA GLU A 70 -4.47 -6.48 -30.16
C GLU A 70 -3.77 -7.54 -29.32
N ALA A 71 -2.64 -7.22 -28.69
CA ALA A 71 -1.88 -8.16 -27.87
C ALA A 71 -1.99 -7.85 -26.37
N GLN A 72 -3.24 -7.77 -25.88
CA GLN A 72 -3.58 -8.10 -24.48
C GLN A 72 -3.34 -9.59 -24.23
N SER A 73 -2.12 -10.05 -24.47
CA SER A 73 -1.67 -11.34 -23.98
C SER A 73 -1.50 -11.18 -22.48
N ASP A 74 -2.24 -11.94 -21.67
CA ASP A 74 -2.08 -11.97 -20.21
C ASP A 74 -0.61 -12.15 -19.79
N LYS A 75 0.21 -12.77 -20.64
CA LYS A 75 1.66 -12.89 -20.46
C LYS A 75 2.35 -11.52 -20.45
N VAL A 76 2.00 -10.62 -21.36
CA VAL A 76 2.58 -9.26 -21.39
C VAL A 76 2.17 -8.51 -20.14
N ASN A 77 0.89 -8.54 -19.77
CA ASN A 77 0.42 -7.87 -18.55
C ASN A 77 1.21 -8.37 -17.34
N THR A 78 1.43 -9.69 -17.23
CA THR A 78 2.26 -10.29 -16.18
C THR A 78 3.71 -9.78 -16.22
N ILE A 79 4.35 -9.75 -17.41
CA ILE A 79 5.73 -9.25 -17.58
C ILE A 79 5.83 -7.77 -17.18
N LEU A 80 4.85 -6.97 -17.55
CA LEU A 80 4.77 -5.55 -17.21
C LEU A 80 4.61 -5.38 -15.70
N GLU A 81 3.65 -6.08 -15.09
CA GLU A 81 3.48 -6.04 -13.64
C GLU A 81 4.76 -6.41 -12.92
N ASP A 82 5.40 -7.49 -13.35
CA ASP A 82 6.67 -7.95 -12.82
C ASP A 82 7.78 -6.91 -12.99
N ALA A 83 7.84 -6.22 -14.12
CA ALA A 83 8.76 -5.12 -14.35
C ALA A 83 8.53 -3.95 -13.41
N VAL A 84 7.27 -3.51 -13.21
CA VAL A 84 6.97 -2.42 -12.27
C VAL A 84 7.23 -2.81 -10.83
N LYS A 85 6.99 -4.08 -10.49
CA LYS A 85 7.32 -4.69 -9.20
C LYS A 85 8.83 -4.99 -9.03
N GLY A 86 9.64 -4.73 -10.07
CA GLY A 86 11.11 -4.82 -10.04
C GLY A 86 11.68 -6.22 -10.28
N ARG A 87 10.90 -7.23 -10.66
CA ARG A 87 11.34 -8.63 -10.84
C ARG A 87 12.57 -8.79 -11.74
N TYR A 88 12.71 -7.95 -12.76
CA TYR A 88 13.80 -8.01 -13.73
C TYR A 88 15.06 -7.23 -13.30
N GLU A 89 15.04 -6.56 -12.15
CA GLU A 89 16.27 -5.98 -11.58
C GLU A 89 17.23 -7.05 -11.09
N GLY A 90 18.52 -6.85 -11.39
CA GLY A 90 19.59 -7.78 -11.02
C GLY A 90 19.74 -8.97 -11.97
N GLN A 91 18.80 -9.19 -12.89
CA GLN A 91 18.87 -10.25 -13.89
C GLN A 91 19.55 -9.75 -15.18
N GLY A 92 20.84 -9.39 -15.13
CA GLY A 92 21.65 -9.09 -16.32
C GLY A 92 21.07 -8.00 -17.24
N GLY A 93 21.46 -6.74 -17.01
CA GLY A 93 21.19 -5.65 -17.97
C GLY A 93 19.91 -4.85 -17.79
N GLY A 94 19.11 -5.12 -16.76
CA GLY A 94 17.95 -4.30 -16.41
C GLY A 94 16.88 -4.30 -17.50
N TYR A 95 16.74 -3.19 -18.21
CA TYR A 95 15.75 -2.98 -19.28
C TYR A 95 16.39 -2.73 -20.66
N THR A 96 17.65 -3.11 -20.83
CA THR A 96 18.37 -2.99 -22.12
C THR A 96 17.88 -3.99 -23.17
N VAL A 97 18.30 -3.81 -24.42
CA VAL A 97 17.87 -4.62 -25.60
C VAL A 97 18.26 -6.11 -25.50
N ASP A 98 19.12 -6.51 -24.56
CA ASP A 98 19.48 -7.92 -24.35
C ASP A 98 18.98 -8.45 -22.99
N SER A 99 18.14 -7.66 -22.30
CA SER A 99 17.66 -8.01 -20.97
C SER A 99 16.61 -9.13 -21.00
N PRO A 100 16.45 -9.86 -19.89
CA PRO A 100 15.34 -10.79 -19.72
C PRO A 100 13.97 -10.13 -19.88
N PHE A 101 13.87 -8.82 -19.59
CA PHE A 101 12.66 -8.05 -19.87
C PHE A 101 12.40 -7.88 -21.37
N PHE A 102 13.42 -7.48 -22.15
CA PHE A 102 13.31 -7.40 -23.62
C PHE A 102 12.93 -8.75 -24.22
N ASN A 103 13.62 -9.81 -23.82
CA ASN A 103 13.35 -11.16 -24.32
C ASN A 103 11.92 -11.61 -23.97
N ALA A 104 11.45 -11.36 -22.74
CA ALA A 104 10.09 -11.70 -22.35
C ALA A 104 9.04 -10.94 -23.16
N ILE A 105 9.26 -9.64 -23.43
CA ILE A 105 8.40 -8.85 -24.32
C ILE A 105 8.47 -9.41 -25.75
N PHE A 106 9.66 -9.59 -26.32
CA PHE A 106 9.83 -10.13 -27.68
C PHE A 106 9.16 -11.51 -27.86
N GLU A 107 9.33 -12.42 -26.89
CA GLU A 107 8.66 -13.73 -26.88
C GLU A 107 7.14 -13.62 -26.80
N ALA A 108 6.62 -12.65 -26.05
CA ALA A 108 5.20 -12.42 -25.91
C ALA A 108 4.58 -11.71 -27.14
N TYR A 109 5.42 -11.13 -28.01
CA TYR A 109 5.03 -10.40 -29.21
C TYR A 109 5.73 -10.92 -30.48
N PRO A 110 5.46 -12.16 -30.91
CA PRO A 110 6.08 -12.73 -32.12
C PRO A 110 5.66 -12.01 -33.41
N GLU A 111 4.55 -11.26 -33.39
CA GLU A 111 3.99 -10.56 -34.55
C GLU A 111 4.48 -9.11 -34.69
N ALA A 112 5.02 -8.52 -33.62
CA ALA A 112 5.69 -7.24 -33.72
C ALA A 112 7.03 -7.44 -34.44
N SER A 113 7.32 -6.64 -35.47
CA SER A 113 8.64 -6.73 -36.09
C SER A 113 9.70 -6.29 -35.07
N LEU A 114 10.82 -7.02 -35.01
CA LEU A 114 11.95 -6.69 -34.15
C LEU A 114 12.39 -5.22 -34.33
N GLU A 115 12.32 -4.71 -35.56
CA GLU A 115 12.58 -3.30 -35.89
C GLU A 115 11.64 -2.32 -35.17
N GLN A 116 10.33 -2.58 -35.11
CA GLN A 116 9.36 -1.70 -34.43
C GLN A 116 9.58 -1.66 -32.92
N LEU A 117 9.91 -2.82 -32.33
CA LEU A 117 10.24 -2.92 -30.91
C LEU A 117 11.54 -2.17 -30.59
N LEU A 118 12.58 -2.32 -31.41
CA LEU A 118 13.86 -1.65 -31.24
C LEU A 118 13.75 -0.13 -31.42
N GLU A 119 12.98 0.34 -32.39
CA GLU A 119 12.77 1.78 -32.64
C GLU A 119 12.10 2.47 -31.46
N ASN A 120 11.14 1.79 -30.79
CA ASN A 120 10.43 2.33 -29.64
C ASN A 120 11.05 1.93 -28.29
N TRP A 121 12.09 1.09 -28.29
CA TRP A 121 12.63 0.49 -27.06
C TRP A 121 13.11 1.51 -26.05
N GLY A 122 13.79 2.58 -26.50
CA GLY A 122 14.24 3.65 -25.61
C GLY A 122 13.08 4.33 -24.87
N LYS A 123 11.96 4.60 -25.56
CA LYS A 123 10.75 5.19 -24.94
C LYS A 123 10.09 4.22 -23.97
N ILE A 124 10.04 2.94 -24.33
CA ILE A 124 9.51 1.87 -23.46
C ILE A 124 10.34 1.76 -22.19
N GLN A 125 11.66 1.75 -22.31
CA GLN A 125 12.58 1.72 -21.18
C GLN A 125 12.36 2.93 -20.25
N ASP A 126 12.34 4.14 -20.79
CA ASP A 126 12.11 5.36 -20.02
C ASP A 126 10.74 5.34 -19.32
N TYR A 127 9.70 4.88 -20.02
CA TYR A 127 8.36 4.73 -19.46
C TYR A 127 8.33 3.74 -18.29
N VAL A 128 8.92 2.55 -18.46
CA VAL A 128 8.98 1.53 -17.40
C VAL A 128 9.75 2.04 -16.18
N VAL A 129 10.90 2.69 -16.38
CA VAL A 129 11.70 3.26 -15.27
C VAL A 129 10.91 4.34 -14.52
N ALA A 130 10.23 5.25 -15.23
CA ALA A 130 9.41 6.29 -14.61
C ALA A 130 8.24 5.69 -13.80
N GLN A 131 7.59 4.67 -14.34
CA GLN A 131 6.42 4.03 -13.71
C GLN A 131 6.81 3.19 -12.49
N ARG A 132 8.03 2.63 -12.49
CA ARG A 132 8.63 1.99 -11.32
C ARG A 132 8.86 2.95 -10.18
N GLU A 133 9.43 4.10 -10.46
CA GLU A 133 9.63 5.13 -9.44
C GLU A 133 8.28 5.64 -8.90
N GLY A 134 7.28 5.82 -9.79
CA GLY A 134 5.90 6.10 -9.40
C GLY A 134 5.33 5.04 -8.45
N TYR A 135 5.43 3.76 -8.83
CA TYR A 135 4.95 2.65 -8.00
C TYR A 135 5.68 2.56 -6.66
N ARG A 136 7.00 2.77 -6.63
CA ARG A 136 7.81 2.82 -5.41
C ARG A 136 7.31 3.92 -4.46
N ASN A 137 7.02 5.11 -4.98
CA ASN A 137 6.54 6.24 -4.18
C ASN A 137 5.16 5.95 -3.58
N VAL A 138 4.27 5.40 -4.39
CA VAL A 138 2.91 5.02 -4.02
C VAL A 138 2.89 3.88 -2.99
N GLN A 139 3.78 2.88 -3.12
CA GLN A 139 4.00 1.84 -2.12
C GLN A 139 4.61 2.37 -0.82
N SER A 140 5.61 3.25 -0.90
CA SER A 140 6.24 3.86 0.28
C SER A 140 5.23 4.66 1.09
N LYS A 141 4.37 5.43 0.42
CA LYS A 141 3.26 6.15 1.05
C LYS A 141 2.31 5.21 1.78
N LEU A 142 1.92 4.08 1.17
CA LEU A 142 1.08 3.08 1.82
C LEU A 142 1.74 2.55 3.11
N LEU A 143 3.02 2.20 3.06
CA LEU A 143 3.76 1.72 4.22
C LEU A 143 3.84 2.77 5.33
N ASP A 144 4.06 4.03 5.00
CA ASP A 144 4.10 5.11 5.97
C ASP A 144 2.73 5.33 6.62
N MET A 145 1.65 5.25 5.86
CA MET A 145 0.28 5.29 6.41
C MET A 145 0.00 4.12 7.34
N ILE A 146 0.48 2.91 7.02
CA ILE A 146 0.33 1.73 7.91
C ILE A 146 1.13 1.95 9.20
N ARG A 147 2.37 2.42 9.11
CA ARG A 147 3.19 2.76 10.28
C ARG A 147 2.52 3.80 11.17
N GLU A 148 1.93 4.83 10.57
CA GLU A 148 1.19 5.86 11.33
C GLU A 148 -0.04 5.26 12.02
N TYR A 149 -0.78 4.39 11.33
CA TYR A 149 -1.93 3.70 11.87
C TYR A 149 -1.56 2.77 13.04
N ASP A 150 -0.45 2.03 12.92
CA ASP A 150 0.05 1.15 13.98
C ASP A 150 0.56 1.94 15.17
N THR A 151 1.30 3.02 14.91
CA THR A 151 1.71 3.98 15.96
C THR A 151 0.48 4.51 16.69
N TRP A 152 -0.57 4.89 15.95
CA TRP A 152 -1.81 5.35 16.56
C TRP A 152 -2.48 4.26 17.41
N ARG A 153 -2.51 2.99 16.97
CA ARG A 153 -3.08 1.85 17.71
C ARG A 153 -2.30 1.49 18.97
N GLU A 154 -0.99 1.58 18.92
CA GLU A 154 -0.10 1.01 19.95
C GLU A 154 0.39 2.04 20.96
N THR A 155 0.38 3.33 20.62
CA THR A 155 0.90 4.39 21.50
C THR A 155 -0.01 4.66 22.70
N GLY A 156 0.59 4.61 23.89
CA GLY A 156 -0.04 4.98 25.16
C GLY A 156 -0.91 3.86 25.74
N LEU A 157 -0.71 3.52 27.02
CA LEU A 157 -1.34 2.35 27.66
C LEU A 157 -2.88 2.39 27.66
N VAL A 158 -3.46 3.54 28.01
CA VAL A 158 -4.93 3.69 28.08
C VAL A 158 -5.54 3.75 26.69
N LYS A 159 -4.88 4.47 25.76
CA LYS A 159 -5.34 4.60 24.39
C LYS A 159 -5.29 3.26 23.67
N SER A 160 -4.17 2.53 23.73
CA SER A 160 -4.02 1.25 23.04
C SER A 160 -4.99 0.18 23.55
N ALA A 161 -5.21 0.12 24.87
CA ALA A 161 -6.24 -0.73 25.46
C ALA A 161 -7.64 -0.36 24.94
N MET A 162 -7.94 0.93 24.83
CA MET A 162 -9.24 1.39 24.34
C MET A 162 -9.41 1.14 22.83
N VAL A 163 -8.38 1.39 22.02
CA VAL A 163 -8.39 1.13 20.58
C VAL A 163 -8.60 -0.36 20.29
N ARG A 164 -7.93 -1.25 21.05
CA ARG A 164 -8.16 -2.70 21.00
C ARG A 164 -9.61 -3.05 21.38
N LYS A 165 -10.15 -2.43 22.43
CA LYS A 165 -11.54 -2.62 22.86
C LYS A 165 -12.56 -2.12 21.83
N LEU A 166 -12.23 -1.07 21.09
CA LEU A 166 -13.04 -0.54 19.98
C LEU A 166 -12.99 -1.43 18.73
N GLY A 167 -12.14 -2.46 18.71
CA GLY A 167 -12.08 -3.45 17.63
C GLY A 167 -11.30 -2.99 16.41
N PHE A 168 -10.24 -2.20 16.60
CA PHE A 168 -9.30 -1.85 15.53
C PHE A 168 -8.12 -2.86 15.49
N PRO A 169 -7.78 -3.42 14.31
CA PRO A 169 -8.34 -3.10 13.00
C PRO A 169 -9.74 -3.65 12.80
N SER A 170 -10.61 -2.79 12.29
CA SER A 170 -12.02 -3.07 12.11
C SER A 170 -12.28 -3.65 10.73
N SER A 171 -13.48 -4.18 10.52
CA SER A 171 -13.91 -4.69 9.21
C SER A 171 -13.99 -3.61 8.12
N ARG A 172 -13.78 -2.33 8.46
CA ARG A 172 -13.72 -1.22 7.50
C ARG A 172 -12.36 -1.04 6.85
N LEU A 173 -11.31 -1.63 7.43
CA LEU A 173 -10.04 -1.75 6.73
C LEU A 173 -10.22 -2.85 5.69
N GLU A 174 -10.18 -2.50 4.41
CA GLU A 174 -10.44 -3.42 3.30
C GLU A 174 -9.25 -3.44 2.34
N ALA A 175 -8.69 -4.63 2.12
CA ALA A 175 -7.78 -4.90 1.01
C ALA A 175 -8.57 -5.64 -0.07
N ARG A 176 -9.01 -4.90 -1.09
CA ARG A 176 -9.74 -5.45 -2.24
C ARG A 176 -8.76 -5.76 -3.36
N ILE A 177 -8.81 -6.97 -3.91
CA ILE A 177 -8.05 -7.42 -5.08
C ILE A 177 -9.06 -8.10 -6.01
N GLY A 178 -9.47 -7.39 -7.07
CA GLY A 178 -10.60 -7.83 -7.91
C GLY A 178 -11.85 -8.08 -7.07
N ASP A 179 -12.39 -9.31 -7.15
CA ASP A 179 -13.58 -9.74 -6.41
C ASP A 179 -13.29 -10.18 -4.97
N THR A 180 -12.02 -10.37 -4.60
CA THR A 180 -11.64 -10.81 -3.26
C THR A 180 -11.49 -9.61 -2.35
N VAL A 181 -12.22 -9.60 -1.23
CA VAL A 181 -12.11 -8.57 -0.19
C VAL A 181 -11.63 -9.21 1.10
N VAL A 182 -10.45 -8.82 1.56
CA VAL A 182 -9.93 -9.15 2.88
C VAL A 182 -10.16 -7.96 3.80
N THR A 183 -10.53 -8.20 5.06
CA THR A 183 -10.83 -7.10 6.01
C THR A 183 -10.06 -7.21 7.32
N GLY A 184 -9.99 -6.10 8.09
CA GLY A 184 -9.40 -6.07 9.42
C GLY A 184 -7.90 -6.35 9.43
N GLU A 185 -7.43 -7.13 10.41
CA GLU A 185 -6.00 -7.42 10.57
C GLU A 185 -5.42 -8.14 9.34
N ALA A 186 -6.18 -9.04 8.73
CA ALA A 186 -5.75 -9.72 7.50
C ALA A 186 -5.59 -8.75 6.31
N ALA A 187 -6.41 -7.68 6.25
CA ALA A 187 -6.22 -6.63 5.24
C ALA A 187 -4.93 -5.85 5.49
N ARG A 188 -4.64 -5.50 6.75
CA ARG A 188 -3.38 -4.83 7.14
C ARG A 188 -2.16 -5.67 6.75
N GLU A 189 -2.16 -6.95 7.12
CA GLU A 189 -1.08 -7.88 6.76
C GLU A 189 -0.90 -7.96 5.24
N LYS A 190 -2.00 -7.98 4.49
CA LYS A 190 -1.94 -7.98 3.02
C LYS A 190 -1.34 -6.70 2.46
N MET A 191 -1.67 -5.54 3.03
CA MET A 191 -1.11 -4.24 2.61
C MET A 191 0.37 -4.07 2.97
N LEU A 192 0.86 -4.79 3.99
CA LEU A 192 2.29 -4.83 4.36
C LEU A 192 3.14 -5.70 3.42
N GLN A 193 2.53 -6.51 2.56
CA GLN A 193 3.28 -7.35 1.62
C GLN A 193 3.94 -6.47 0.56
N ILE A 194 5.22 -6.16 0.77
CA ILE A 194 6.07 -5.50 -0.21
C ILE A 194 6.37 -6.52 -1.31
N VAL A 195 6.14 -6.14 -2.56
CA VAL A 195 6.63 -6.93 -3.69
C VAL A 195 8.13 -6.65 -3.83
N LEU A 196 8.94 -7.60 -3.40
CA LEU A 196 10.39 -7.57 -3.58
C LEU A 196 10.77 -8.35 -4.83
N THR A 197 11.83 -7.91 -5.50
CA THR A 197 12.49 -8.69 -6.55
C THR A 197 13.06 -9.96 -5.93
N LYS A 198 13.18 -11.05 -6.70
CA LYS A 198 13.74 -12.30 -6.17
C LYS A 198 15.16 -12.10 -5.62
N ALA A 199 16.01 -11.39 -6.37
CA ALA A 199 17.35 -11.05 -5.93
C ALA A 199 17.36 -10.20 -4.66
N ALA A 200 16.47 -9.22 -4.53
CA ALA A 200 16.35 -8.42 -3.32
C ALA A 200 15.88 -9.27 -2.12
N LYS A 201 14.91 -10.17 -2.34
CA LYS A 201 14.44 -11.11 -1.32
C LYS A 201 15.58 -12.03 -0.86
N ASP A 202 16.29 -12.65 -1.80
CA ASP A 202 17.40 -13.55 -1.53
C ASP A 202 18.54 -12.80 -0.79
N ALA A 203 18.79 -11.54 -1.12
CA ALA A 203 19.75 -10.68 -0.41
C ALA A 203 19.30 -10.33 1.02
N TYR A 204 18.01 -10.06 1.25
CA TYR A 204 17.48 -9.85 2.60
C TYR A 204 17.50 -11.13 3.46
N GLU A 205 17.28 -12.30 2.85
CA GLU A 205 17.29 -13.59 3.54
C GLU A 205 18.71 -14.09 3.82
N SER A 206 19.66 -13.85 2.91
CA SER A 206 21.06 -14.29 3.04
C SER A 206 21.97 -13.29 3.75
N GLY A 207 21.62 -12.00 3.76
CA GLY A 207 22.47 -10.92 4.28
C GLY A 207 23.60 -10.48 3.33
N GLU A 208 23.67 -11.07 2.14
CA GLU A 208 24.68 -10.78 1.12
C GLU A 208 24.00 -10.32 -0.17
N MET A 209 24.46 -9.22 -0.76
CA MET A 209 23.99 -8.78 -2.07
C MET A 209 25.09 -9.05 -3.09
N GLU A 210 24.83 -10.00 -4.00
CA GLU A 210 25.73 -10.23 -5.13
C GLU A 210 25.85 -8.93 -5.96
N PRO A 211 27.05 -8.60 -6.47
CA PRO A 211 27.25 -7.43 -7.30
C PRO A 211 26.30 -7.46 -8.50
N LEU A 212 25.68 -6.32 -8.82
CA LEU A 212 24.85 -6.20 -10.02
C LEU A 212 25.69 -6.62 -11.24
N GLN A 213 25.30 -7.72 -11.87
CA GLN A 213 25.95 -8.18 -13.09
C GLN A 213 25.59 -7.21 -14.22
N VAL A 214 26.55 -6.37 -14.58
CA VAL A 214 26.47 -5.56 -15.80
C VAL A 214 26.53 -6.53 -16.97
N PRO A 215 25.56 -6.50 -17.91
CA PRO A 215 25.57 -7.40 -19.05
C PRO A 215 26.86 -7.13 -19.82
N GLN A 216 27.67 -8.17 -20.03
CA GLN A 216 28.81 -8.07 -20.91
C GLN A 216 28.26 -7.97 -22.34
N ARG A 217 28.61 -6.86 -23.01
CA ARG A 217 28.28 -6.62 -24.43
C ARG A 217 28.83 -7.73 -25.32
#